data_AF-X0XWA6-F1
#
_entry.id   AF-X0XWA6-F1
#
_cell.length_a   1.000
_cell.length_b   1.000
_cell.length_c   1.000
_cell.angle_alpha   90.00
_cell.angle_beta   90.00
_cell.angle_gamma   90.00
#
_symmetry.space_group_name_H-M   'P 1'
#
loop_
_entity.id
_entity.type
_entity.pdbx_description
1 polymer ?
#
loop_
_entity_poly.entity_id
_entity_poly.type
_entity_poly.pdbx_seq_one_letter_code
_entity_poly.pdbx_strand_id
1 'polypeptide(L)'
;MAKMRYDVTDLKLAPAGKKKILWADRDMPVLALIRKRFEKDKPLRDLRMGACMHVTSETANLMRTLKAGGAQVALCASNPLSTQDPTAASMVNDFGIPVFARRGESVKVFYDHLNAVIDTKPQ
;
A
#
# COMPACT_ATOMS: atom_id res chain seq x y z
N MET A 1 -18.80 9.59 -6.59
CA MET A 1 -17.80 8.81 -5.80
C MET A 1 -16.61 9.72 -5.55
N ALA A 2 -16.15 9.86 -4.29
CA ALA A 2 -14.99 10.70 -3.98
C ALA A 2 -13.72 10.10 -4.61
N LYS A 3 -12.87 10.94 -5.21
CA LYS A 3 -11.60 10.52 -5.81
C LYS A 3 -10.67 10.02 -4.71
N MET A 4 -10.10 8.82 -4.86
CA MET A 4 -9.12 8.26 -3.94
C MET A 4 -7.90 9.20 -3.86
N ARG A 5 -7.56 9.67 -2.65
CA ARG A 5 -6.35 10.48 -2.43
C ARG A 5 -5.11 9.59 -2.38
N TYR A 6 -4.01 10.07 -2.94
CA TYR A 6 -2.68 9.47 -2.91
C TYR A 6 -1.63 10.55 -3.21
N ASP A 7 -0.37 10.28 -2.90
CA ASP A 7 0.78 11.07 -3.36
C ASP A 7 1.95 10.10 -3.64
N VAL A 8 2.24 9.90 -4.92
CA VAL A 8 3.30 9.00 -5.43
C VAL A 8 4.02 9.70 -6.58
N THR A 9 5.25 9.29 -6.86
CA THR A 9 6.15 10.00 -7.79
C THR A 9 5.60 10.09 -9.21
N ASP A 10 5.20 8.96 -9.82
CA ASP A 10 4.58 8.92 -11.16
C ASP A 10 3.78 7.62 -11.34
N LEU A 11 2.48 7.74 -11.65
CA LEU A 11 1.62 6.57 -11.90
C LEU A 11 2.03 5.77 -13.15
N LYS A 12 2.76 6.37 -14.10
CA LYS A 12 3.27 5.65 -15.29
C LYS A 12 4.25 4.54 -14.93
N LEU A 13 4.78 4.52 -13.70
CA LEU A 13 5.66 3.47 -13.20
C LEU A 13 4.91 2.19 -12.77
N ALA A 14 3.57 2.23 -12.69
CA ALA A 14 2.75 1.12 -12.23
C ALA A 14 3.00 -0.21 -12.96
N PRO A 15 3.16 -0.28 -14.30
CA PRO A 15 3.44 -1.54 -14.99
C PRO A 15 4.73 -2.22 -14.51
N ALA A 16 5.77 -1.44 -14.20
CA ALA A 16 7.02 -1.98 -13.66
C ALA A 16 6.84 -2.43 -12.20
N GLY A 17 6.09 -1.67 -11.39
CA GLY A 17 5.74 -2.04 -10.03
C GLY A 17 4.95 -3.33 -9.95
N LYS A 18 3.92 -3.49 -10.79
CA LYS A 18 3.07 -4.67 -10.84
C LYS A 18 3.88 -5.93 -11.07
N LYS A 19 4.82 -5.89 -12.02
CA LYS A 19 5.73 -7.01 -12.30
C LYS A 19 6.54 -7.39 -11.06
N LYS A 20 7.09 -6.43 -10.32
CA LYS A 20 7.87 -6.68 -9.09
C LYS A 20 7.01 -7.23 -7.95
N ILE A 21 5.83 -6.63 -7.72
CA ILE A 21 4.89 -7.07 -6.69
C ILE A 21 4.47 -8.52 -6.93
N LEU A 22 4.06 -8.85 -8.16
CA LEU A 22 3.63 -10.20 -8.53
C LEU A 22 4.79 -11.20 -8.56
N TRP A 23 6.00 -10.75 -8.90
CA TRP A 23 7.18 -11.60 -8.82
C TRP A 23 7.49 -11.98 -7.37
N ALA A 24 7.55 -11.00 -6.46
CA ALA A 24 7.76 -11.24 -5.03
C ALA A 24 6.65 -12.12 -4.43
N ASP A 25 5.41 -11.96 -4.89
CA ASP A 25 4.25 -12.73 -4.40
C ASP A 25 4.41 -14.25 -4.55
N ARG A 26 5.17 -14.68 -5.57
CA ARG A 26 5.44 -16.10 -5.83
C ARG A 26 6.25 -16.76 -4.72
N ASP A 27 7.08 -15.99 -4.02
CA ASP A 27 7.94 -16.44 -2.92
C ASP A 27 7.37 -16.07 -1.54
N MET A 28 6.10 -15.65 -1.48
CA MET A 28 5.39 -15.32 -0.24
C MET A 28 4.17 -16.25 0.01
N PRO A 29 4.37 -17.59 0.06
CA PRO A 29 3.27 -18.56 0.07
C PRO A 29 2.34 -18.44 1.28
N VAL A 30 2.86 -18.02 2.44
CA VAL A 30 2.07 -17.80 3.64
C VAL A 30 1.09 -16.64 3.46
N LEU A 31 1.53 -15.51 2.90
CA LEU A 31 0.62 -14.40 2.61
C LEU A 31 -0.38 -14.77 1.52
N ALA A 32 0.02 -15.52 0.50
CA ALA A 32 -0.91 -16.00 -0.53
C ALA A 32 -2.02 -16.89 0.06
N LEU A 33 -1.66 -17.81 0.97
CA LEU A 33 -2.62 -18.67 1.68
C LEU A 33 -3.58 -17.84 2.55
N ILE A 34 -3.05 -16.92 3.34
CA ILE A 34 -3.86 -16.03 4.21
C ILE A 34 -4.80 -15.18 3.35
N ARG A 35 -4.30 -14.61 2.25
CA ARG A 35 -5.09 -13.79 1.32
C ARG A 35 -6.25 -14.57 0.73
N LYS A 36 -6.02 -15.80 0.25
CA LYS A 36 -7.08 -16.68 -0.27
C LYS A 36 -8.16 -16.98 0.77
N ARG A 37 -7.79 -17.15 2.05
CA ARG A 37 -8.75 -17.29 3.15
C ARG A 37 -9.50 -15.97 3.40
N PHE A 38 -8.78 -14.87 3.48
CA PHE A 38 -9.32 -13.53 3.74
C PHE A 38 -10.29 -13.06 2.66
N GLU A 39 -10.07 -13.43 1.40
CA GLU A 39 -11.01 -13.15 0.30
C GLU A 39 -12.40 -13.75 0.53
N LYS A 40 -12.48 -14.90 1.21
CA LYS A 40 -13.74 -15.58 1.55
C LYS A 40 -14.33 -15.04 2.84
N ASP A 41 -13.52 -15.01 3.89
CA ASP A 41 -14.00 -14.80 5.26
C ASP A 41 -14.20 -13.32 5.59
N LYS A 42 -13.50 -12.43 4.85
CA LYS A 42 -13.49 -10.97 5.07
C LYS A 42 -13.38 -10.57 6.56
N PRO A 43 -12.39 -11.09 7.31
CA PRO A 43 -12.34 -10.91 8.77
C PRO A 43 -12.03 -9.48 9.20
N LEU A 44 -11.57 -8.62 8.28
CA LEU A 44 -11.22 -7.23 8.52
C LEU A 44 -12.23 -6.25 7.90
N ARG A 45 -13.43 -6.74 7.55
CA ARG A 45 -14.50 -5.91 7.01
C ARG A 45 -14.80 -4.74 7.94
N ASP A 46 -15.04 -3.58 7.34
CA ASP A 46 -15.35 -2.30 8.00
C ASP A 46 -14.22 -1.71 8.87
N LEU A 47 -13.05 -2.35 8.92
CA LEU A 47 -11.88 -1.79 9.58
C LEU A 47 -11.13 -0.83 8.66
N ARG A 48 -10.73 0.31 9.21
CA ARG A 48 -9.77 1.24 8.58
C ARG A 48 -8.40 1.03 9.21
N MET A 49 -7.39 0.80 8.37
CA MET A 49 -6.02 0.52 8.79
C MET A 49 -5.05 1.49 8.13
N GLY A 50 -4.25 2.16 8.95
CA GLY A 50 -3.13 2.99 8.52
C GLY A 50 -1.83 2.25 8.74
N ALA A 51 -0.95 2.24 7.75
CA ALA A 51 0.36 1.62 7.83
C ALA A 51 1.46 2.65 7.60
N CYS A 52 2.51 2.60 8.43
CA CYS A 52 3.75 3.36 8.27
C CYS A 52 4.90 2.35 8.19
N MET A 53 5.32 2.00 6.97
CA MET A 53 6.30 0.93 6.71
C MET A 53 7.15 1.26 5.48
N HIS A 54 8.22 0.50 5.25
CA HIS A 54 8.97 0.60 4.00
C HIS A 54 8.07 0.21 2.82
N VAL A 55 7.98 1.09 1.81
CA VAL A 55 7.08 0.90 0.67
C VAL A 55 7.78 0.07 -0.40
N THR A 56 7.73 -1.25 -0.23
CA THR A 56 8.39 -2.26 -1.08
C THR A 56 7.40 -3.28 -1.64
N SER A 57 7.89 -4.20 -2.49
CA SER A 57 7.06 -5.23 -3.14
C SER A 57 6.44 -6.20 -2.13
N GLU A 58 7.16 -6.50 -1.05
CA GLU A 58 6.73 -7.34 0.06
C GLU A 58 5.59 -6.65 0.84
N THR A 59 5.77 -5.37 1.16
CA THR A 59 4.73 -4.54 1.81
C THR A 59 3.48 -4.46 0.94
N ALA A 60 3.62 -4.31 -0.39
CA ALA A 60 2.48 -4.33 -1.29
C ALA A 60 1.69 -5.65 -1.21
N ASN A 61 2.38 -6.78 -1.09
CA ASN A 61 1.72 -8.09 -0.91
C ASN A 61 1.02 -8.21 0.45
N LEU A 62 1.58 -7.64 1.51
CA LEU A 62 0.88 -7.52 2.79
C LEU A 62 -0.38 -6.64 2.68
N MET A 63 -0.28 -5.46 2.08
CA MET A 63 -1.43 -4.56 1.89
C MET A 63 -2.54 -5.21 1.05
N ARG A 64 -2.17 -5.94 -0.01
CA ARG A 64 -3.11 -6.75 -0.82
C ARG A 64 -3.85 -7.77 0.05
N THR A 65 -3.15 -8.42 0.99
CA THR A 65 -3.76 -9.39 1.91
C THR A 65 -4.72 -8.74 2.89
N LEU A 66 -4.35 -7.61 3.50
CA LEU A 66 -5.23 -6.87 4.41
C LEU A 66 -6.49 -6.37 3.69
N LYS A 67 -6.32 -5.76 2.51
CA LYS A 67 -7.44 -5.33 1.66
C LYS A 67 -8.34 -6.49 1.26
N ALA A 68 -7.76 -7.63 0.90
CA ALA A 68 -8.53 -8.84 0.61
C ALA A 68 -9.37 -9.30 1.79
N GLY A 69 -8.92 -9.07 3.02
CA GLY A 69 -9.68 -9.29 4.26
C GLY A 69 -10.83 -8.33 4.48
N GLY A 70 -11.04 -7.34 3.61
CA GLY A 70 -12.13 -6.36 3.72
C GLY A 70 -11.73 -5.04 4.36
N ALA A 71 -10.46 -4.87 4.76
CA ALA A 71 -9.97 -3.64 5.34
C ALA A 71 -9.87 -2.50 4.31
N GLN A 72 -10.15 -1.29 4.75
CA GLN A 72 -9.77 -0.06 4.06
C GLN A 72 -8.36 0.32 4.52
N VAL A 73 -7.37 0.09 3.66
CA VAL A 73 -5.95 0.32 4.00
C VAL A 73 -5.43 1.62 3.40
N ALA A 74 -4.58 2.33 4.12
CA ALA A 74 -3.78 3.45 3.62
C ALA A 74 -2.32 3.31 4.10
N LEU A 75 -1.36 3.61 3.23
CA LEU A 75 0.06 3.37 3.48
C LEU A 75 0.87 4.67 3.32
N CYS A 76 1.82 4.90 4.23
CA CYS A 76 2.89 5.87 4.09
C CYS A 76 4.26 5.23 4.38
N ALA A 77 5.32 5.92 3.97
CA ALA A 77 6.69 5.46 4.22
C ALA A 77 7.08 5.64 5.69
N SER A 78 7.81 4.66 6.25
CA SER A 78 8.49 4.81 7.56
C SER A 78 9.89 5.40 7.46
N ASN A 79 10.42 5.54 6.23
CA ASN A 79 11.72 6.16 5.97
C ASN A 79 11.72 6.83 4.58
N PRO A 80 12.16 8.10 4.46
CA PRO A 80 12.15 8.86 3.20
C PRO A 80 12.87 8.20 2.01
N LEU A 81 13.85 7.32 2.26
CA LEU A 81 14.65 6.67 1.22
C LEU A 81 14.24 5.23 0.93
N SER A 82 13.22 4.71 1.62
CA SER A 82 12.85 3.29 1.51
C SER A 82 11.85 2.98 0.41
N THR A 83 11.14 4.00 -0.08
CA THR A 83 10.09 3.83 -1.10
C THR A 83 10.67 3.31 -2.42
N GLN A 84 10.03 2.28 -2.96
CA GLN A 84 10.18 1.84 -4.34
C GLN A 84 9.08 2.50 -5.17
N ASP A 85 9.38 3.60 -5.88
CA ASP A 85 8.35 4.40 -6.57
C ASP A 85 7.46 3.59 -7.54
N PRO A 86 7.97 2.64 -8.33
CA PRO A 86 7.10 1.79 -9.16
C PRO A 86 6.10 0.98 -8.35
N THR A 87 6.52 0.47 -7.19
CA THR A 87 5.66 -0.29 -6.29
C THR A 87 4.56 0.58 -5.69
N ALA A 88 4.90 1.79 -5.23
CA ALA A 88 3.93 2.78 -4.76
C ALA A 88 2.90 3.11 -5.85
N ALA A 89 3.36 3.37 -7.07
CA ALA A 89 2.51 3.64 -8.23
C ALA A 89 1.55 2.48 -8.54
N SER A 90 2.03 1.23 -8.51
CA SER A 90 1.19 0.06 -8.78
C SER A 90 0.18 -0.21 -7.67
N MET A 91 0.53 0.01 -6.39
CA MET A 91 -0.43 -0.09 -5.29
C MET A 91 -1.64 0.83 -5.49
N VAL A 92 -1.40 2.07 -5.93
CA VAL A 92 -2.47 3.02 -6.26
C VAL A 92 -3.23 2.58 -7.51
N ASN A 93 -2.54 2.37 -8.63
CA ASN A 93 -3.15 2.20 -9.94
C ASN A 93 -3.79 0.82 -10.16
N ASP A 94 -3.10 -0.26 -9.78
CA ASP A 94 -3.52 -1.63 -10.05
C ASP A 94 -4.30 -2.25 -8.89
N PHE A 95 -3.95 -1.89 -7.65
CA PHE A 95 -4.50 -2.52 -6.46
C PHE A 95 -5.47 -1.61 -5.69
N GLY A 96 -5.63 -0.35 -6.09
CA GLY A 96 -6.55 0.61 -5.48
C GLY A 96 -6.30 0.81 -3.99
N ILE A 97 -5.03 0.88 -3.58
CA ILE A 97 -4.60 1.15 -2.21
C ILE A 97 -4.03 2.57 -2.18
N PRO A 98 -4.61 3.49 -1.39
CA PRO A 98 -4.02 4.80 -1.12
C PRO A 98 -2.59 4.68 -0.60
N VAL A 99 -1.65 5.33 -1.28
CA VAL A 99 -0.25 5.43 -0.87
C VAL A 99 0.17 6.90 -0.84
N PHE A 100 0.81 7.30 0.25
CA PHE A 100 1.45 8.60 0.45
C PHE A 100 2.92 8.32 0.70
N ALA A 101 3.67 8.14 -0.39
CA ALA A 101 5.08 7.81 -0.33
C ALA A 101 5.77 8.01 -1.69
N ARG A 102 6.97 8.59 -1.63
CA ARG A 102 7.92 8.87 -2.70
C ARG A 102 9.33 8.57 -2.18
N ARG A 103 10.25 8.23 -3.06
CA ARG A 103 11.67 8.09 -2.69
C ARG A 103 12.33 9.48 -2.62
N GLY A 104 13.08 9.73 -1.56
CA GLY A 104 13.84 10.98 -1.39
C GLY A 104 12.99 12.15 -0.90
N GLU A 105 11.99 11.89 -0.07
CA GLU A 105 11.12 12.95 0.47
C GLU A 105 11.86 13.93 1.38
N SER A 106 11.43 15.19 1.34
CA SER A 106 11.77 16.14 2.40
C SER A 106 11.09 15.76 3.73
N VAL A 107 11.66 16.21 4.84
CA VAL A 107 11.08 16.01 6.19
C VAL A 107 9.62 16.51 6.23
N LYS A 108 9.33 17.66 5.61
CA LYS A 108 7.97 18.19 5.56
C LYS A 108 7.01 17.22 4.86
N VAL A 109 7.37 16.76 3.67
CA VAL A 109 6.53 15.83 2.88
C VAL A 109 6.28 14.53 3.65
N PHE A 110 7.33 14.00 4.30
CA PHE A 110 7.22 12.80 5.12
C PHE A 110 6.17 12.93 6.23
N TYR A 111 6.15 14.06 6.96
CA TYR A 111 5.12 14.32 7.96
C TYR A 111 3.74 14.62 7.37
N ASP A 112 3.67 15.30 6.22
CA ASP A 112 2.40 15.49 5.50
C ASP A 112 1.79 14.13 5.11
N HIS A 113 2.60 13.15 4.73
CA HIS A 113 2.18 11.78 4.39
C HIS A 113 1.71 10.98 5.60
N LEU A 114 2.40 11.09 6.74
CA LEU A 114 1.94 10.52 8.01
C LEU A 114 0.55 11.05 8.37
N ASN A 115 0.37 12.38 8.30
CA ASN A 115 -0.91 13.02 8.59
C ASN A 115 -2.00 12.57 7.59
N ALA A 116 -1.67 12.43 6.30
CA ALA A 116 -2.62 11.94 5.30
C ALA A 116 -3.13 10.52 5.59
N VAL A 117 -2.29 9.65 6.17
CA VAL A 117 -2.72 8.32 6.64
C VAL A 117 -3.57 8.43 7.90
N ILE A 118 -3.18 9.26 8.88
CA ILE A 118 -3.95 9.50 10.12
C ILE A 118 -5.35 10.08 9.81
N ASP A 119 -5.46 10.96 8.81
CA ASP A 119 -6.71 11.56 8.35
C ASP A 119 -7.72 10.52 7.80
N THR A 120 -7.25 9.30 7.46
CA THR A 120 -8.15 8.20 7.12
C THR A 120 -8.87 7.61 8.34
N LYS A 121 -8.56 8.11 9.55
CA LYS A 121 -9.13 7.70 10.84
C LYS A 121 -9.00 6.19 11.08
N PRO A 122 -7.78 5.63 11.03
CA PRO A 122 -7.56 4.23 11.33
C PRO A 122 -8.06 3.88 12.75
N GLN A 123 -8.44 2.63 12.96
CA GLN A 123 -9.01 2.11 14.21
C GLN A 123 -7.98 1.33 15.03
#